data_AF-N1URR1-F1
#
_entry.id   AF-N1URR1-F1
#
_cell.length_a   1.000
_cell.length_b   1.000
_cell.length_c   1.000
_cell.angle_alpha   90.00
_cell.angle_beta   90.00
_cell.angle_gamma   90.00
#
_symmetry.space_group_name_H-M   'P 1'
#
loop_
_entity.id
_entity.type
_entity.pdbx_description
1 polymer ?
#
loop_
_entity_poly.entity_id
_entity_poly.type
_entity_poly.pdbx_seq_one_letter_code
_entity_poly.pdbx_strand_id
1 'polypeptide(L)'
;MKVSRVPARLPLAARIITEVFAPTVLVTLVLIASPLILPDVTLAQTAVAILFVTALPFSAVFVLARRGKLSDHHVGMRSQRGPVMAFAGVSIIVGLWILSLMQAPLAFHRLIFTVLLGLALSMAVNLVWKLSVHAAVAAFFAAMLASAALPIGLLWAALPLAVGWSRVQLQDHTWPQVIAGWAAGVGIYVFYLAFLS
;
A
#
# COMPACT_ATOMS: atom_id res chain seq x y z
N MET A 1 -9.84 -34.44 25.33
CA MET A 1 -9.31 -33.17 25.90
C MET A 1 -8.96 -32.22 24.76
N LYS A 2 -9.73 -31.16 24.54
CA LYS A 2 -9.34 -30.05 23.64
C LYS A 2 -8.33 -29.20 24.37
N VAL A 3 -7.06 -29.24 23.97
CA VAL A 3 -6.06 -28.28 24.44
C VAL A 3 -6.47 -26.91 23.93
N SER A 4 -7.05 -26.10 24.81
CA SER A 4 -7.26 -24.67 24.57
C SER A 4 -5.88 -24.02 24.49
N ARG A 5 -5.31 -23.89 23.29
CA ARG A 5 -4.14 -23.04 23.07
C ARG A 5 -4.56 -21.62 23.42
N VAL A 6 -4.12 -21.13 24.58
CA VAL A 6 -4.13 -19.70 24.89
C VAL A 6 -3.40 -19.04 23.72
N PRO A 7 -4.01 -18.11 22.96
CA PRO A 7 -3.31 -17.46 21.87
C PRO A 7 -2.10 -16.75 22.46
N ALA A 8 -0.89 -17.16 22.03
CA ALA A 8 0.33 -16.46 22.37
C ALA A 8 0.10 -14.98 22.03
N ARG A 9 0.25 -14.08 23.01
CA ARG A 9 0.10 -12.65 22.76
C ARG A 9 1.13 -12.28 21.70
N LEU A 10 0.67 -12.08 20.47
CA LEU A 10 1.52 -11.62 19.38
C LEU A 10 2.25 -10.35 19.85
N PRO A 11 3.56 -10.20 19.55
CA PRO A 11 4.35 -9.13 20.11
C PRO A 11 3.77 -7.76 19.71
N LEU A 12 3.59 -6.88 20.70
CA LEU A 12 3.05 -5.54 20.52
C LEU A 12 3.77 -4.76 19.41
N ALA A 13 5.09 -4.93 19.30
CA ALA A 13 5.91 -4.32 18.26
C ALA A 13 5.43 -4.68 16.85
N ALA A 14 5.07 -5.93 16.58
CA ALA A 14 4.59 -6.33 15.25
C ALA A 14 3.26 -5.64 14.91
N ARG A 15 2.35 -5.51 15.89
CA ARG A 15 1.09 -4.79 15.71
C ARG A 15 1.30 -3.31 15.44
N ILE A 16 2.18 -2.65 16.18
CA ILE A 16 2.50 -1.24 15.94
C ILE A 16 3.09 -1.06 14.54
N ILE A 17 4.06 -1.90 14.16
CA ILE A 17 4.69 -1.83 12.84
C ILE A 17 3.68 -2.04 11.71
N THR A 18 2.75 -3.00 11.82
CA THR A 18 1.79 -3.26 10.73
C THR A 18 0.81 -2.11 10.55
N GLU A 19 0.41 -1.45 11.63
CA GLU A 19 -0.56 -0.34 11.57
C GLU A 19 0.11 0.96 11.11
N VAL A 20 1.26 1.31 11.69
CA VAL A 20 1.99 2.55 11.37
C VAL A 20 2.50 2.55 9.93
N PHE A 21 2.94 1.39 9.44
CA PHE A 21 3.45 1.23 8.08
C PHE A 21 2.45 0.51 7.16
N ALA A 22 1.16 0.59 7.48
CA ALA A 22 0.11 0.10 6.61
C ALA A 22 0.15 0.83 5.25
N PRO A 23 -0.23 0.16 4.14
CA PRO A 23 -0.27 0.77 2.81
C PRO A 23 -0.97 2.12 2.76
N THR A 24 -2.13 2.26 3.44
CA THR A 24 -2.89 3.51 3.49
C THR A 24 -2.07 4.65 4.10
N VAL A 25 -1.30 4.39 5.15
CA VAL A 25 -0.47 5.42 5.81
C VAL A 25 0.67 5.84 4.90
N LEU A 26 1.45 4.88 4.39
CA LEU A 26 2.60 5.17 3.52
C LEU A 26 2.17 5.91 2.24
N VAL A 27 1.11 5.47 1.57
CA VAL A 27 0.61 6.14 0.36
C VAL A 27 0.07 7.54 0.69
N THR A 28 -0.64 7.71 1.80
CA THR A 28 -1.12 9.05 2.21
C THR A 28 0.03 10.01 2.48
N LEU A 29 1.12 9.53 3.12
CA LEU A 29 2.32 10.35 3.35
C LEU A 29 2.97 10.81 2.04
N VAL A 30 3.07 9.93 1.03
CA VAL A 30 3.56 10.31 -0.31
C VAL A 30 2.68 11.39 -0.91
N LEU A 31 1.36 11.25 -0.85
CA LEU A 31 0.43 12.21 -1.43
C LEU A 31 0.46 13.57 -0.71
N ILE A 32 0.58 13.58 0.63
CA ILE A 32 0.75 14.82 1.40
C ILE A 32 2.05 15.52 1.02
N ALA A 33 3.13 14.77 0.83
CA ALA A 33 4.43 15.31 0.44
C ALA A 33 4.49 15.72 -1.04
N SER A 34 3.54 15.32 -1.88
CA SER A 34 3.63 15.51 -3.34
C SER A 34 3.80 16.96 -3.79
N PRO A 35 3.17 18.00 -3.18
CA PRO A 35 3.41 19.39 -3.58
C PRO A 35 4.83 19.88 -3.28
N LEU A 36 5.55 19.25 -2.35
CA LEU A 36 6.94 19.57 -2.03
C LEU A 36 7.91 19.00 -3.08
N ILE A 37 7.48 17.98 -3.81
CA ILE A 37 8.27 17.22 -4.79
C ILE A 37 7.89 17.62 -6.22
N LEU A 38 6.62 17.98 -6.43
CA LEU A 38 6.02 18.34 -7.72
C LEU A 38 5.42 19.76 -7.59
N PRO A 39 6.18 20.83 -7.92
CA PRO A 39 5.79 22.22 -7.65
C PRO A 39 4.45 22.65 -8.26
N ASP A 40 4.06 22.03 -9.38
CA ASP A 40 2.82 22.34 -10.10
C ASP A 40 1.58 21.64 -9.51
N VAL A 41 1.75 20.82 -8.47
CA VAL A 41 0.63 20.15 -7.79
C VAL A 41 0.03 21.05 -6.73
N THR A 42 -1.26 21.33 -6.86
CA THR A 42 -1.99 22.17 -5.91
C THR A 42 -2.49 21.37 -4.69
N LEU A 43 -2.74 22.07 -3.58
CA LEU A 43 -3.36 21.45 -2.39
C LEU A 43 -4.73 20.82 -2.69
N ALA A 44 -5.51 21.42 -3.59
CA ALA A 44 -6.81 20.87 -4.00
C ALA A 44 -6.64 19.54 -4.76
N GLN A 45 -5.67 19.44 -5.68
CA GLN A 45 -5.35 18.20 -6.38
C GLN A 45 -4.85 17.13 -5.40
N THR A 46 -3.99 17.50 -4.44
CA THR A 46 -3.57 16.59 -3.36
C THR A 46 -4.75 16.09 -2.52
N ALA A 47 -5.68 16.96 -2.15
CA ALA A 47 -6.87 16.57 -1.39
C ALA A 47 -7.76 15.57 -2.16
N VAL A 48 -7.97 15.80 -3.46
CA VAL A 48 -8.67 14.85 -4.34
C VAL A 48 -7.94 13.51 -4.40
N ALA A 49 -6.62 13.52 -4.59
CA ALA A 49 -5.83 12.29 -4.60
C ALA A 49 -5.96 11.52 -3.28
N ILE A 50 -5.81 12.18 -2.12
CA ILE A 50 -5.96 11.54 -0.80
C ILE A 50 -7.37 10.96 -0.65
N LEU A 51 -8.40 11.71 -1.04
CA LEU A 51 -9.78 11.25 -0.93
C LEU A 51 -10.00 9.94 -1.70
N PHE A 52 -9.62 9.90 -2.98
CA PHE A 52 -9.94 8.78 -3.87
C PHE A 52 -8.93 7.63 -3.82
N VAL A 53 -7.66 7.89 -3.49
CA VAL A 53 -6.61 6.87 -3.45
C VAL A 53 -6.55 6.19 -2.09
N THR A 54 -6.79 6.91 -0.98
CA THR A 54 -6.61 6.35 0.37
C THR A 54 -7.84 6.47 1.25
N ALA A 55 -8.40 7.67 1.44
CA ALA A 55 -9.44 7.89 2.46
C ALA A 55 -10.73 7.13 2.16
N LEU A 56 -11.24 7.20 0.93
CA LEU A 56 -12.48 6.52 0.53
C LEU A 56 -12.33 4.99 0.53
N PRO A 57 -11.29 4.39 -0.11
CA PRO A 57 -11.05 2.94 -0.02
C PRO A 57 -10.89 2.44 1.42
N PHE A 58 -10.10 3.12 2.24
CA PHE A 58 -9.87 2.72 3.63
C PHE A 58 -11.14 2.84 4.47
N SER A 59 -11.90 3.92 4.31
CA SER A 59 -13.17 4.11 5.04
C SER A 59 -14.16 2.98 4.72
N ALA A 60 -14.25 2.57 3.46
CA ALA A 60 -15.10 1.44 3.07
C ALA A 60 -14.68 0.14 3.77
N VAL A 61 -13.39 -0.19 3.76
CA VAL A 61 -12.84 -1.37 4.45
C VAL A 61 -13.13 -1.31 5.96
N PHE A 62 -12.87 -0.16 6.58
CA PHE A 62 -13.07 0.03 8.00
C PHE A 62 -14.54 -0.11 8.43
N VAL A 63 -15.46 0.49 7.68
CA VAL A 63 -16.90 0.36 7.94
C VAL A 63 -17.38 -1.07 7.75
N LEU A 64 -16.91 -1.76 6.71
CA LEU A 64 -17.28 -3.15 6.46
C LEU A 64 -16.72 -4.09 7.54
N ALA A 65 -15.49 -3.87 8.00
CA ALA A 65 -14.90 -4.62 9.12
C ALA A 65 -15.67 -4.39 10.43
N ARG A 66 -16.02 -3.14 10.75
CA ARG A 66 -16.84 -2.83 11.94
C ARG A 66 -18.25 -3.45 11.89
N ARG A 67 -18.80 -3.65 10.71
CA ARG A 67 -20.09 -4.34 10.50
C ARG A 67 -19.96 -5.86 10.46
N GLY A 68 -18.78 -6.42 10.74
CA GLY A 68 -18.53 -7.87 10.70
C GLY A 68 -18.57 -8.48 9.30
N LYS A 69 -18.56 -7.67 8.24
CA LYS A 69 -18.59 -8.13 6.84
C LYS A 69 -17.21 -8.52 6.31
N LEU A 70 -16.14 -8.05 6.96
CA LEU A 70 -14.76 -8.43 6.70
C LEU A 70 -14.17 -9.10 7.95
N SER A 71 -13.18 -9.99 7.76
CA SER A 71 -12.48 -10.62 8.89
C SER A 71 -11.82 -9.59 9.82
N ASP A 72 -11.25 -8.55 9.21
CA ASP A 72 -10.49 -7.47 9.82
C ASP A 72 -10.25 -6.39 8.74
N HIS A 73 -9.71 -5.22 9.13
CA HIS A 73 -9.41 -4.14 8.18
C HIS A 73 -8.16 -4.38 7.32
N HIS A 74 -7.35 -5.38 7.63
CA HIS A 74 -6.24 -5.84 6.77
C HIS A 74 -6.71 -6.83 5.69
N VAL A 75 -8.00 -7.20 5.70
CA VAL A 75 -8.63 -8.14 4.77
C VAL A 75 -7.81 -9.44 4.69
N GLY A 76 -7.60 -10.06 5.85
CA GLY A 76 -6.81 -11.29 6.00
C GLY A 76 -7.29 -12.45 5.13
N MET A 77 -8.61 -12.57 4.97
CA MET A 77 -9.24 -13.61 4.12
C MET A 77 -9.15 -13.28 2.64
N ARG A 78 -8.49 -14.15 1.88
CA ARG A 78 -8.23 -13.98 0.44
C ARG A 78 -9.50 -13.79 -0.39
N SER A 79 -10.59 -14.49 -0.06
CA SER A 79 -11.89 -14.40 -0.74
C SER A 79 -12.54 -13.01 -0.63
N GLN A 80 -12.20 -12.24 0.41
CA GLN A 80 -12.74 -10.88 0.62
C GLN A 80 -11.92 -9.79 -0.10
N ARG A 81 -10.71 -10.10 -0.56
CA ARG A 81 -9.78 -9.11 -1.15
C ARG A 81 -10.22 -8.62 -2.52
N GLY A 82 -10.78 -9.51 -3.35
CA GLY A 82 -11.18 -9.17 -4.73
C GLY A 82 -12.14 -7.96 -4.79
N PRO A 83 -13.30 -8.01 -4.11
CA PRO A 83 -14.23 -6.89 -4.08
C PRO A 83 -13.64 -5.60 -3.50
N VAL A 84 -12.83 -5.70 -2.45
CA VAL A 84 -12.15 -4.55 -1.83
C VAL A 84 -11.15 -3.90 -2.80
N MET A 85 -10.32 -4.71 -3.45
CA MET A 85 -9.35 -4.22 -4.44
C MET A 85 -10.03 -3.65 -5.68
N ALA A 86 -11.12 -4.25 -6.14
CA ALA A 86 -11.91 -3.72 -7.25
C ALA A 86 -12.52 -2.35 -6.92
N PHE A 87 -13.12 -2.21 -5.73
CA PHE A 87 -13.63 -0.92 -5.25
C PHE A 87 -12.53 0.15 -5.17
N ALA A 88 -11.37 -0.20 -4.59
CA ALA A 88 -10.23 0.70 -4.53
C ALA A 88 -9.74 1.10 -5.94
N GLY A 89 -9.70 0.16 -6.89
CA GLY A 89 -9.32 0.42 -8.27
C GLY A 89 -10.26 1.40 -8.97
N VAL A 90 -11.58 1.18 -8.86
CA VAL A 90 -12.59 2.10 -9.40
C VAL A 90 -12.47 3.48 -8.75
N SER A 91 -12.28 3.55 -7.44
CA SER A 91 -12.07 4.81 -6.70
C SER A 91 -10.86 5.59 -7.23
N ILE A 92 -9.73 4.91 -7.43
CA ILE A 92 -8.51 5.53 -7.97
C ILE A 92 -8.73 6.01 -9.41
N ILE A 93 -9.41 5.23 -10.26
CA ILE A 93 -9.72 5.62 -11.65
C ILE A 93 -10.59 6.88 -11.68
N VAL A 94 -11.62 6.96 -10.82
CA VAL A 94 -12.45 8.16 -10.70
C VAL A 94 -11.62 9.35 -10.22
N GLY A 95 -10.74 9.16 -9.23
CA GLY A 95 -9.81 10.19 -8.76
C GLY A 95 -8.90 10.72 -9.87
N LEU A 96 -8.30 9.83 -10.67
CA LEU A 96 -7.50 10.19 -11.85
C LEU A 96 -8.31 11.00 -12.87
N TRP A 97 -9.55 10.58 -13.15
CA TRP A 97 -10.43 11.31 -14.06
C TRP A 97 -10.73 12.73 -13.57
N ILE A 98 -11.06 12.90 -12.28
CA ILE A 98 -11.28 14.24 -11.68
C ILE A 98 -10.00 15.08 -11.74
N LEU A 99 -8.84 14.49 -11.47
CA LEU A 99 -7.55 15.20 -11.56
C LEU A 99 -7.22 15.64 -12.98
N SER A 100 -7.62 14.89 -14.00
CA SER A 100 -7.52 15.31 -15.40
C SER A 100 -8.39 16.54 -15.69
N LEU A 101 -9.62 16.61 -15.14
CA LEU A 101 -10.47 17.80 -15.25
C LEU A 101 -9.85 19.01 -14.55
N MET A 102 -9.12 18.78 -13.44
CA MET A 102 -8.38 19.81 -12.70
C MET A 102 -7.02 20.18 -13.33
N GLN A 103 -6.71 19.66 -14.52
CA GLN A 103 -5.43 19.88 -15.20
C GLN A 103 -4.22 19.55 -14.32
N ALA A 104 -4.31 18.48 -13.52
CA ALA A 104 -3.21 18.07 -12.66
C ALA A 104 -1.98 17.68 -13.50
N PRO A 105 -0.75 18.00 -13.05
CA PRO A 105 0.47 17.72 -13.81
C PRO A 105 0.59 16.25 -14.18
N LEU A 106 1.20 15.97 -15.34
CA LEU A 106 1.41 14.60 -15.79
C LEU A 106 2.21 13.78 -14.77
N ALA A 107 3.22 14.36 -14.14
CA ALA A 107 4.01 13.70 -13.09
C ALA A 107 3.13 13.20 -11.92
N PHE A 108 2.09 13.95 -11.55
CA PHE A 108 1.18 13.54 -10.48
C PHE A 108 0.24 12.41 -10.90
N HIS A 109 -0.25 12.43 -12.14
CA HIS A 109 -0.99 11.31 -12.73
C HIS A 109 -0.15 10.03 -12.74
N ARG A 110 1.12 10.15 -13.14
CA ARG A 110 2.05 9.02 -13.19
C ARG A 110 2.30 8.41 -11.81
N LEU A 111 2.49 9.24 -10.78
CA LEU A 111 2.60 8.81 -9.38
C LEU A 111 1.37 8.00 -8.93
N ILE A 112 0.16 8.51 -9.19
CA ILE A 112 -1.08 7.83 -8.80
C ILE A 112 -1.31 6.57 -9.64
N PHE A 113 -0.93 6.59 -10.91
CA PHE A 113 -0.98 5.42 -11.79
C PHE A 113 -0.07 4.29 -11.28
N THR A 114 1.08 4.60 -10.68
CA THR A 114 1.92 3.59 -10.02
C THR A 114 1.21 2.89 -8.87
N VAL A 115 0.41 3.61 -8.08
CA VAL A 115 -0.44 3.02 -7.04
C VAL A 115 -1.49 2.08 -7.66
N LEU A 116 -2.14 2.52 -8.74
CA LEU A 116 -3.12 1.70 -9.48
C LEU A 116 -2.49 0.43 -10.06
N LEU A 117 -1.28 0.54 -10.63
CA LEU A 117 -0.53 -0.60 -11.16
C LEU A 117 -0.17 -1.60 -10.05
N GLY A 118 0.28 -1.12 -8.90
CA GLY A 118 0.58 -1.97 -7.75
C GLY A 118 -0.67 -2.69 -7.21
N LEU A 119 -1.81 -2.01 -7.20
CA LEU A 119 -3.10 -2.60 -6.85
C LEU A 119 -3.52 -3.67 -7.87
N ALA A 120 -3.43 -3.37 -9.17
CA ALA A 120 -3.78 -4.31 -10.24
C ALA A 120 -2.89 -5.56 -10.22
N LEU A 121 -1.57 -5.39 -10.06
CA LEU A 121 -0.64 -6.50 -9.90
C LEU A 121 -0.99 -7.35 -8.67
N SER A 122 -1.26 -6.70 -7.54
CA SER A 122 -1.66 -7.39 -6.31
C SER A 122 -2.96 -8.18 -6.50
N MET A 123 -3.93 -7.60 -7.19
CA MET A 123 -5.21 -8.26 -7.51
C MET A 123 -4.99 -9.47 -8.42
N ALA A 124 -4.21 -9.32 -9.50
CA ALA A 124 -3.91 -10.39 -10.44
C ALA A 124 -3.19 -11.56 -9.77
N VAL A 125 -2.16 -11.30 -8.97
CA VAL A 125 -1.47 -12.34 -8.20
C VAL A 125 -2.44 -12.99 -7.21
N ASN A 126 -3.29 -12.19 -6.53
CA ASN A 126 -4.27 -12.69 -5.57
C ASN A 126 -5.35 -13.60 -6.19
N LEU A 127 -5.49 -13.67 -7.52
CA LEU A 127 -6.35 -14.66 -8.20
C LEU A 127 -5.79 -16.09 -8.13
N VAL A 128 -4.46 -16.26 -8.00
CA VAL A 128 -3.82 -17.59 -7.92
C VAL A 128 -3.09 -17.82 -6.59
N TRP A 129 -2.48 -16.80 -5.98
CA TRP A 129 -1.61 -16.93 -4.83
C TRP A 129 -1.63 -15.69 -3.91
N LYS A 130 -1.31 -15.84 -2.62
CA LYS A 130 -1.42 -14.73 -1.65
C LYS A 130 -0.16 -13.85 -1.67
N LEU A 131 -0.24 -12.64 -2.21
CA LEU A 131 0.82 -11.63 -2.13
C LEU A 131 0.68 -10.77 -0.84
N SER A 132 1.80 -10.32 -0.27
CA SER A 132 1.82 -9.34 0.83
C SER A 132 1.90 -7.91 0.28
N VAL A 133 0.76 -7.21 0.22
CA VAL A 133 0.68 -5.80 -0.21
C VAL A 133 1.46 -4.87 0.74
N HIS A 134 1.46 -5.17 2.04
CA HIS A 134 2.25 -4.41 3.03
C HIS A 134 3.74 -4.46 2.71
N ALA A 135 4.25 -5.66 2.41
CA ALA A 135 5.65 -5.83 2.03
C ALA A 135 5.96 -5.11 0.71
N ALA A 136 5.07 -5.20 -0.29
CA ALA A 136 5.26 -4.53 -1.57
C ALA A 136 5.33 -3.01 -1.46
N VAL A 137 4.38 -2.39 -0.74
CA VAL A 137 4.37 -0.93 -0.56
C VAL A 137 5.56 -0.46 0.27
N ALA A 138 5.94 -1.19 1.32
CA ALA A 138 7.12 -0.85 2.13
C ALA A 138 8.42 -0.90 1.31
N ALA A 139 8.58 -1.90 0.43
CA ALA A 139 9.75 -2.02 -0.43
C ALA A 139 9.78 -0.93 -1.52
N PHE A 140 8.63 -0.63 -2.13
CA PHE A 140 8.51 0.47 -3.07
C PHE A 140 8.93 1.80 -2.43
N PHE A 141 8.37 2.10 -1.25
CA PHE A 141 8.64 3.35 -0.53
C PHE A 141 10.10 3.47 -0.10
N ALA A 142 10.70 2.37 0.37
CA ALA A 142 12.13 2.33 0.70
C ALA A 142 13.03 2.54 -0.54
N ALA A 143 12.69 1.94 -1.69
CA ALA A 143 13.44 2.12 -2.93
C ALA A 143 13.37 3.58 -3.44
N MET A 144 12.18 4.19 -3.33
CA MET A 144 11.97 5.61 -3.64
C MET A 144 12.87 6.51 -2.78
N LEU A 145 12.85 6.34 -1.46
CA LEU A 145 13.68 7.12 -0.54
C LEU A 145 15.18 6.87 -0.73
N ALA A 146 15.57 5.62 -0.99
CA ALA A 146 16.95 5.26 -1.27
C ALA A 146 17.49 6.04 -2.48
N SER A 147 16.73 6.14 -3.56
CA SER A 147 17.15 6.89 -4.76
C SER A 147 17.17 8.41 -4.59
N ALA A 148 16.34 8.96 -3.69
CA ALA A 148 16.22 10.40 -3.53
C ALA A 148 17.34 11.02 -2.66
N ALA A 149 17.99 10.24 -1.80
CA ALA A 149 18.87 10.79 -0.75
C ALA A 149 20.08 9.89 -0.42
N LEU A 150 20.82 9.42 -1.42
CA LEU A 150 22.03 8.63 -1.17
C LEU A 150 23.12 9.43 -0.42
N PRO A 151 23.87 8.81 0.52
CA PRO A 151 23.79 7.42 0.97
C PRO A 151 22.79 7.18 2.11
N ILE A 152 22.31 8.23 2.78
CA ILE A 152 21.42 8.17 3.96
C ILE A 152 20.12 7.42 3.63
N GLY A 153 19.65 7.51 2.39
CA GLY A 153 18.49 6.81 1.86
C GLY A 153 18.54 5.29 2.02
N LEU A 154 19.74 4.68 2.09
CA LEU A 154 19.90 3.24 2.29
C LEU A 154 19.41 2.77 3.67
N LEU A 155 19.35 3.66 4.67
CA LEU A 155 18.79 3.33 5.99
C LEU A 155 17.32 2.90 5.91
N TRP A 156 16.60 3.35 4.88
CA TRP A 156 15.20 2.96 4.65
C TRP A 156 15.03 1.51 4.21
N ALA A 157 16.10 0.78 3.88
CA ALA A 157 16.03 -0.67 3.66
C ALA A 157 15.57 -1.44 4.92
N ALA A 158 15.71 -0.85 6.12
CA ALA A 158 15.18 -1.43 7.35
C ALA A 158 13.64 -1.51 7.37
N LEU A 159 12.94 -0.61 6.66
CA LEU A 159 11.48 -0.55 6.62
C LEU A 159 10.83 -1.83 6.06
N PRO A 160 11.13 -2.29 4.82
CA PRO A 160 10.55 -3.51 4.29
C PRO A 160 10.88 -4.75 5.12
N LEU A 161 12.06 -4.78 5.76
CA LEU A 161 12.46 -5.86 6.67
C LEU A 161 11.58 -5.89 7.93
N ALA A 162 11.38 -4.73 8.57
CA ALA A 162 10.53 -4.61 9.76
C ALA A 162 9.06 -4.95 9.45
N VAL A 163 8.53 -4.43 8.34
CA VAL A 163 7.17 -4.75 7.88
C VAL A 163 7.06 -6.24 7.55
N GLY A 164 8.01 -6.80 6.81
CA GLY A 164 8.03 -8.23 6.46
C GLY A 164 8.03 -9.14 7.69
N TRP A 165 8.90 -8.85 8.67
CA TRP A 165 8.93 -9.53 9.96
C TRP A 165 7.57 -9.45 10.67
N SER A 166 6.99 -8.25 10.76
CA SER A 166 5.68 -8.03 11.36
C SER A 166 4.60 -8.90 10.72
N ARG A 167 4.52 -8.96 9.38
CA ARG A 167 3.51 -9.79 8.67
C ARG A 167 3.66 -11.29 8.92
N VAL A 168 4.89 -11.79 9.05
CA VAL A 168 5.14 -13.21 9.36
C VAL A 168 4.87 -13.51 10.83
N GLN A 169 5.29 -12.60 11.71
CA GLN A 169 5.11 -12.75 13.15
C GLN A 169 3.63 -12.73 13.55
N LEU A 170 2.81 -11.92 12.88
CA LEU A 170 1.36 -11.87 13.04
C LEU A 170 0.63 -13.04 12.36
N GLN A 171 1.37 -13.94 11.69
CA GLN A 171 0.85 -15.09 10.95
C GLN A 171 -0.07 -14.73 9.77
N ASP A 172 0.01 -13.48 9.29
CA ASP A 172 -0.77 -13.02 8.15
C ASP A 172 -0.18 -13.52 6.82
N HIS A 173 1.14 -13.73 6.78
CA HIS A 173 1.88 -14.13 5.58
C HIS A 173 3.05 -15.07 5.89
N THR A 174 3.52 -15.79 4.87
CA THR A 174 4.78 -16.55 4.94
C THR A 174 5.93 -15.76 4.31
N TRP A 175 7.19 -16.10 4.63
CA TRP A 175 8.35 -15.46 4.03
C TRP A 175 8.35 -15.43 2.48
N PRO A 176 8.00 -16.52 1.76
CA PRO A 176 7.87 -16.46 0.31
C PRO A 176 6.89 -15.37 -0.19
N GLN A 177 5.76 -15.19 0.51
CA GLN A 177 4.76 -14.17 0.15
C GLN A 177 5.26 -12.74 0.42
N VAL A 178 6.09 -12.58 1.46
CA VAL A 178 6.75 -11.31 1.80
C VAL A 178 7.85 -10.98 0.78
N ILE A 179 8.72 -11.93 0.45
CA ILE A 179 9.79 -11.76 -0.54
C ILE A 179 9.21 -11.45 -1.92
N ALA A 180 8.16 -12.17 -2.33
CA ALA A 180 7.44 -11.84 -3.56
C ALA A 180 6.83 -10.44 -3.54
N GLY A 181 6.32 -10.00 -2.37
CA GLY A 181 5.88 -8.63 -2.14
C GLY A 181 7.01 -7.63 -2.36
N TRP A 182 8.17 -7.83 -1.73
CA TRP A 182 9.34 -6.96 -1.92
C TRP A 182 9.76 -6.87 -3.39
N ALA A 183 9.87 -8.01 -4.07
CA ALA A 183 10.24 -8.06 -5.49
C ALA A 183 9.23 -7.31 -6.35
N ALA A 184 7.93 -7.48 -6.11
CA ALA A 184 6.87 -6.74 -6.81
C ALA A 184 6.98 -5.22 -6.55
N GLY A 185 7.18 -4.81 -5.30
CA GLY A 185 7.33 -3.40 -4.93
C GLY A 185 8.52 -2.73 -5.60
N VAL A 186 9.70 -3.37 -5.55
CA VAL A 186 10.91 -2.88 -6.23
C VAL A 186 10.71 -2.87 -7.74
N GLY A 187 10.11 -3.91 -8.32
CA GLY A 187 9.84 -3.98 -9.77
C GLY A 187 8.92 -2.86 -10.25
N ILE A 188 7.86 -2.55 -9.48
CA ILE A 188 6.97 -1.41 -9.77
C ILE A 188 7.74 -0.09 -9.68
N TYR A 189 8.65 0.06 -8.71
CA TYR A 189 9.48 1.26 -8.59
C TYR A 189 10.44 1.42 -9.77
N VAL A 190 11.10 0.34 -10.20
CA VAL A 190 11.95 0.35 -11.40
C VAL A 190 11.14 0.71 -12.64
N PHE A 191 9.92 0.17 -12.77
CA PHE A 191 9.03 0.56 -13.87
C PHE A 191 8.65 2.04 -13.80
N TYR A 192 8.38 2.58 -12.61
CA TYR A 192 8.13 4.01 -12.41
C TYR A 192 9.31 4.86 -12.90
N LEU A 193 10.54 4.47 -12.57
CA LEU A 193 11.75 5.16 -13.07
C LEU A 193 11.97 5.02 -14.59
N ALA A 194 11.57 3.90 -15.19
CA ALA A 194 11.86 3.64 -16.61
C ALA A 194 10.80 4.21 -17.56
N PHE A 195 9.53 4.25 -17.12
CA PHE A 195 8.38 4.50 -17.99
C PHE A 195 7.59 5.74 -17.57
N LEU A 196 7.79 6.25 -16.35
CA LEU A 196 6.95 7.26 -15.74
C LEU A 196 7.72 8.49 -15.19
N SER A 197 9.03 8.57 -15.32
CA SER A 197 9.82 9.80 -15.11
C SER A 197 10.01 10.56 -16.40
#